data_AF-A0A4R3K0R8-F1
#
_entry.id   AF-A0A4R3K0R8-F1
#
_cell.length_a   1.000
_cell.length_b   1.000
_cell.length_c   1.000
_cell.angle_alpha   90.00
_cell.angle_beta   90.00
_cell.angle_gamma   90.00
#
_symmetry.space_group_name_H-M   'P 1'
#
loop_
_entity.id
_entity.type
_entity.pdbx_description
1 polymer ?
#
loop_
_entity_poly.entity_id
_entity_poly.type
_entity_poly.pdbx_seq_one_letter_code
_entity_poly.pdbx_strand_id
1 'polypeptide(L)'
;MTGIGHTLLLWDYLFPDNPFIERYPNGKEAITGIAHEPWHFRYVGAPHAAIMTELGLTLEEYHAFLKQYPNGEKRFLYRTGNQNIEVAYVKTAAGADAEFEIEDDIPYSVSGNNADGFVLTKWRNCNDKG
;
A
#
# COMPACT_ATOMS: atom_id res chain seq x y z
N MET A 1 -16.35 -31.49 -12.44
CA MET A 1 -15.33 -30.52 -12.91
C MET A 1 -15.39 -29.33 -11.98
N THR A 2 -14.32 -29.14 -11.21
CA THR A 2 -14.24 -28.28 -10.03
C THR A 2 -14.16 -26.80 -10.42
N GLY A 3 -15.25 -26.07 -10.22
CA GLY A 3 -15.25 -24.61 -10.24
C GLY A 3 -15.01 -24.08 -8.83
N ILE A 4 -13.75 -23.96 -8.43
CA ILE A 4 -13.36 -23.16 -7.27
C ILE A 4 -12.69 -21.92 -7.84
N GLY A 5 -13.49 -20.91 -8.14
CA GLY A 5 -13.02 -19.70 -8.78
C GLY A 5 -14.02 -18.59 -8.55
N HIS A 6 -14.19 -18.16 -7.29
CA HIS A 6 -14.77 -16.88 -6.87
C HIS A 6 -15.03 -16.86 -5.35
N THR A 7 -13.98 -16.79 -4.53
CA THR A 7 -14.16 -16.51 -3.09
C THR A 7 -13.67 -15.11 -2.69
N LEU A 8 -12.88 -14.45 -3.54
CA LEU A 8 -12.33 -13.12 -3.24
C LEU A 8 -13.35 -11.97 -3.35
N LEU A 9 -14.42 -12.07 -4.14
CA LEU A 9 -15.29 -10.92 -4.39
C LEU A 9 -16.20 -10.48 -3.23
N LEU A 10 -16.49 -11.35 -2.25
CA LEU A 10 -17.42 -11.00 -1.17
C LEU A 10 -16.76 -10.15 -0.09
N TRP A 11 -15.47 -10.34 0.17
CA TRP A 11 -14.77 -9.60 1.24
C TRP A 11 -14.43 -8.18 0.80
N ASP A 12 -14.01 -7.99 -0.44
CA ASP A 12 -13.70 -6.67 -1.00
C ASP A 12 -14.95 -5.76 -1.04
N TYR A 13 -16.13 -6.35 -1.27
CA TYR A 13 -17.41 -5.62 -1.23
C TYR A 13 -17.93 -5.34 0.19
N LEU A 14 -17.67 -6.22 1.15
CA LEU A 14 -18.18 -6.10 2.52
C LEU A 14 -17.26 -5.25 3.42
N PHE A 15 -15.96 -5.20 3.10
CA PHE A 15 -14.94 -4.52 3.89
C PHE A 15 -14.01 -3.70 2.98
N PRO A 16 -14.48 -2.56 2.43
CA PRO A 16 -13.66 -1.70 1.56
C PRO A 16 -12.39 -1.17 2.22
N ASP A 17 -12.35 -1.12 3.56
CA ASP A 17 -11.18 -0.70 4.35
C ASP A 17 -10.38 -1.90 4.92
N ASN A 18 -10.49 -3.08 4.32
CA ASN A 18 -9.75 -4.27 4.77
C ASN A 18 -8.23 -4.00 4.72
N PRO A 19 -7.50 -4.06 5.86
CA PRO A 19 -6.07 -3.74 5.88
C PRO A 19 -5.18 -4.93 5.47
N PHE A 20 -5.77 -6.02 4.97
CA PHE A 20 -5.08 -7.23 4.53
C PHE A 20 -5.20 -7.43 3.03
N ILE A 21 -4.17 -8.04 2.45
CA ILE A 21 -4.15 -8.53 1.07
C ILE A 21 -4.00 -10.06 1.07
N GLU A 22 -4.51 -10.73 0.05
CA GLU A 22 -4.02 -12.07 -0.29
C GLU A 22 -2.57 -11.94 -0.76
N ARG A 23 -1.64 -12.59 -0.05
CA ARG A 23 -0.22 -12.36 -0.26
C ARG A 23 0.32 -13.06 -1.52
N TYR A 24 -0.27 -14.20 -1.86
CA TYR A 24 0.17 -15.06 -2.97
C TYR A 24 -1.02 -15.43 -3.86
N PRO A 25 -1.52 -14.47 -4.67
CA PRO A 25 -2.66 -14.70 -5.53
C PRO A 25 -2.32 -15.58 -6.74
N ASN A 26 -3.34 -16.29 -7.24
CA ASN A 26 -3.23 -17.13 -8.43
C ASN A 26 -2.77 -16.32 -9.66
N GLY A 27 -1.81 -16.85 -10.41
CA GLY A 27 -1.30 -16.24 -11.64
C GLY A 27 -0.24 -15.16 -11.43
N LYS A 28 0.20 -14.92 -10.19
CA LYS A 28 1.30 -13.99 -9.85
C LYS A 28 2.55 -14.71 -9.35
N GLU A 29 2.64 -16.02 -9.52
CA GLU A 29 3.73 -16.88 -9.00
C GLU A 29 5.10 -16.49 -9.59
N ALA A 30 5.12 -16.06 -10.86
CA ALA A 30 6.35 -15.58 -11.51
C ALA A 30 6.92 -14.31 -10.86
N ILE A 31 6.09 -13.56 -10.12
CA ILE A 31 6.48 -12.32 -9.44
C ILE A 31 6.79 -12.60 -7.97
N THR A 32 5.92 -13.35 -7.28
CA THR A 32 6.06 -13.64 -5.85
C THR A 32 7.07 -14.75 -5.56
N GLY A 33 7.32 -15.63 -6.54
CA GLY A 33 8.12 -16.85 -6.37
C GLY A 33 7.43 -17.95 -5.56
N ILE A 34 6.17 -17.75 -5.16
CA ILE A 34 5.40 -18.66 -4.31
C ILE A 34 4.11 -19.04 -5.04
N ALA A 35 3.71 -20.31 -4.94
CA ALA A 35 2.46 -20.81 -5.52
C ALA A 35 1.24 -20.13 -4.90
N HIS A 36 0.09 -20.18 -5.59
CA HIS A 36 -1.18 -19.66 -5.07
C HIS A 36 -1.53 -20.23 -3.68
N GLU A 37 -1.69 -19.35 -2.69
CA GLU A 37 -2.07 -19.69 -1.32
C GLU A 37 -3.30 -18.86 -0.87
N PRO A 38 -4.54 -19.28 -1.17
CA PRO A 38 -5.75 -18.51 -0.87
C PRO A 38 -6.06 -18.36 0.64
N TRP A 39 -5.27 -18.98 1.51
CA TRP A 39 -5.34 -18.85 2.96
C TRP A 39 -4.32 -17.87 3.55
N HIS A 40 -3.37 -17.39 2.75
CA HIS A 40 -2.25 -16.57 3.24
C HIS A 40 -2.54 -15.08 3.08
N PHE A 41 -2.95 -14.44 4.17
CA PHE A 41 -3.22 -13.00 4.21
C PHE A 41 -2.10 -12.23 4.90
N ARG A 42 -1.74 -11.09 4.32
CA ARG A 42 -0.71 -10.19 4.85
C ARG A 42 -1.32 -8.86 5.25
N TYR A 43 -1.12 -8.46 6.51
CA TYR A 43 -1.43 -7.10 6.94
C TYR A 43 -0.45 -6.11 6.28
N VAL A 44 -1.01 -5.12 5.59
CA VAL A 44 -0.27 -3.99 5.01
C VAL A 44 -0.83 -2.64 5.47
N GLY A 45 -1.99 -2.64 6.13
CA GLY A 45 -2.63 -1.43 6.65
C GLY A 45 -3.40 -0.64 5.59
N ALA A 46 -4.23 0.30 6.06
CA ALA A 46 -4.88 1.29 5.20
C ALA A 46 -3.92 2.47 4.95
N PRO A 47 -3.96 3.10 3.76
CA PRO A 47 -4.79 2.76 2.60
C PRO A 47 -4.14 1.69 1.69
N HIS A 48 -2.98 1.16 2.05
CA HIS A 48 -2.14 0.35 1.17
C HIS A 48 -2.86 -0.87 0.61
N ALA A 49 -3.60 -1.61 1.44
CA ALA A 49 -4.35 -2.78 1.01
C ALA A 49 -5.39 -2.42 -0.08
N ALA A 50 -6.16 -1.35 0.11
CA ALA A 50 -7.14 -0.89 -0.86
C ALA A 50 -6.49 -0.49 -2.19
N ILE A 51 -5.39 0.29 -2.15
CA ILE A 51 -4.63 0.67 -3.34
C ILE A 51 -4.14 -0.57 -4.10
N MET A 52 -3.61 -1.57 -3.39
CA MET A 52 -3.12 -2.80 -3.98
C MET A 52 -4.23 -3.62 -4.63
N THR A 53 -5.39 -3.74 -3.96
CA THR A 53 -6.56 -4.45 -4.48
C THR A 53 -7.11 -3.77 -5.73
N GLU A 54 -7.32 -2.44 -5.69
CA GLU A 54 -7.84 -1.67 -6.83
C GLU A 54 -6.93 -1.73 -8.06
N LEU A 55 -5.61 -1.75 -7.85
CA LEU A 55 -4.63 -1.82 -8.93
C LEU A 55 -4.20 -3.25 -9.29
N GLY A 56 -4.68 -4.27 -8.59
CA GLY A 56 -4.30 -5.68 -8.83
C GLY A 56 -2.82 -5.96 -8.60
N LEU A 57 -2.21 -5.34 -7.60
CA LEU A 57 -0.78 -5.40 -7.31
C LEU A 57 -0.46 -6.42 -6.21
N THR A 58 0.60 -7.20 -6.43
CA THR A 58 1.32 -7.91 -5.37
C THR A 58 2.11 -6.93 -4.51
N LEU A 59 2.64 -7.38 -3.36
CA LEU A 59 3.49 -6.54 -2.51
C LEU A 59 4.78 -6.09 -3.22
N GLU A 60 5.36 -6.98 -4.02
CA GLU A 60 6.53 -6.70 -4.86
C GLU A 60 6.24 -5.60 -5.89
N GLU A 61 5.12 -5.73 -6.61
CA GLU A 61 4.70 -4.72 -7.58
C GLU A 61 4.33 -3.40 -6.90
N TYR A 62 3.73 -3.45 -5.69
CA TYR A 62 3.40 -2.26 -4.92
C TYR A 62 4.66 -1.49 -4.48
N HIS A 63 5.70 -2.19 -4.04
CA HIS A 63 6.99 -1.55 -3.76
C HIS A 63 7.59 -0.89 -5.01
N ALA A 64 7.55 -1.56 -6.16
CA ALA A 64 8.02 -0.98 -7.42
C ALA A 64 7.18 0.24 -7.85
N PHE A 65 5.87 0.19 -7.63
CA PHE A 65 4.95 1.28 -7.87
C PHE A 65 5.28 2.51 -7.00
N LEU A 66 5.45 2.31 -5.68
CA LEU A 66 5.73 3.41 -4.74
C LEU A 66 7.06 4.13 -5.03
N LYS A 67 8.07 3.43 -5.55
CA LYS A 67 9.35 4.04 -5.95
C LYS A 67 9.21 5.09 -7.07
N GLN A 68 8.08 5.13 -7.77
CA GLN A 68 7.76 6.18 -8.76
C GLN A 68 7.28 7.48 -8.12
N TYR A 69 7.09 7.51 -6.80
CA TYR A 69 6.61 8.65 -6.02
C TYR A 69 7.60 9.00 -4.89
N PRO A 70 8.83 9.42 -5.22
CA PRO A 70 9.82 9.79 -4.21
C PRO A 70 9.40 11.04 -3.44
N ASN A 71 9.50 10.98 -2.11
CA ASN A 71 9.18 12.07 -1.21
C ASN A 71 9.97 13.34 -1.56
N GLY A 72 9.31 14.50 -1.49
CA GLY A 72 9.88 15.79 -1.88
C GLY A 72 9.77 16.11 -3.38
N GLU A 73 9.61 15.10 -4.25
CA GLU A 73 9.48 15.31 -5.69
C GLU A 73 8.05 15.02 -6.18
N LYS A 74 7.49 13.88 -5.78
CA LYS A 74 6.17 13.42 -6.23
C LYS A 74 5.46 12.65 -5.11
N ARG A 75 4.13 12.72 -5.11
CA ARG A 75 3.29 11.97 -4.18
C ARG A 75 2.18 11.25 -4.93
N PHE A 76 1.84 10.05 -4.48
CA PHE A 76 0.63 9.37 -4.92
C PHE A 76 -0.53 9.88 -4.07
N LEU A 77 -1.56 10.39 -4.73
CA LEU A 77 -2.77 10.88 -4.07
C LEU A 77 -3.85 9.80 -4.17
N TYR A 78 -4.33 9.36 -3.02
CA TYR A 78 -5.41 8.40 -2.90
C TYR A 78 -6.57 9.02 -2.14
N ARG A 79 -7.81 8.75 -2.59
CA ARG A 79 -9.00 9.30 -1.95
C ARG A 79 -9.95 8.18 -1.58
N THR A 80 -10.29 8.10 -0.31
CA THR A 80 -11.33 7.20 0.21
C THR A 80 -12.34 8.01 1.03
N GLY A 81 -13.60 7.99 0.60
CA GLY A 81 -14.65 8.85 1.18
C GLY A 81 -14.26 10.33 1.24
N ASN A 82 -14.16 10.86 2.47
CA ASN A 82 -13.78 12.25 2.76
C ASN A 82 -12.30 12.43 3.14
N GLN A 83 -11.50 11.37 3.08
CA GLN A 83 -10.08 11.42 3.40
C GLN A 83 -9.24 11.56 2.13
N ASN A 84 -8.35 12.55 2.12
CA ASN A 84 -7.30 12.67 1.12
C ASN A 84 -6.03 12.11 1.72
N ILE A 85 -5.44 11.12 1.08
CA ILE A 85 -4.27 10.40 1.58
C ILE A 85 -3.13 10.60 0.60
N GLU A 86 -1.97 11.00 1.12
CA GLU A 86 -0.74 11.12 0.36
C GLU A 86 0.17 9.95 0.73
N VAL A 87 0.69 9.25 -0.28
CA VAL A 87 1.68 8.19 -0.09
C VAL A 87 2.94 8.54 -0.89
N ALA A 88 4.10 8.45 -0.24
CA ALA A 88 5.39 8.71 -0.86
C ALA A 88 6.47 7.73 -0.38
N TYR A 89 7.45 7.47 -1.23
CA TYR A 89 8.62 6.66 -0.92
C TYR A 89 9.78 7.54 -0.44
N VAL A 90 10.31 7.23 0.74
CA VAL A 90 11.49 7.89 1.31
C VAL A 90 12.69 6.99 1.09
N LYS A 91 13.53 7.33 0.10
CA LYS A 91 14.76 6.58 -0.17
C LYS A 91 15.76 6.78 0.96
N THR A 92 16.43 5.71 1.38
CA THR A 92 17.47 5.77 2.42
C THR A 92 18.74 5.08 1.93
N ALA A 93 19.89 5.70 2.13
CA ALA A 93 21.16 5.02 1.90
C ALA A 93 21.46 4.07 3.07
N ALA A 94 22.10 2.93 2.79
CA ALA A 94 22.42 1.95 3.83
C ALA A 94 23.24 2.60 4.96
N GLY A 95 22.70 2.59 6.19
CA GLY A 95 23.33 3.18 7.37
C GLY A 95 23.21 4.70 7.50
N ALA A 96 22.38 5.36 6.69
CA ALA A 96 22.07 6.78 6.83
C ALA A 96 20.70 6.98 7.50
N ASP A 97 20.59 8.06 8.27
CA ASP A 97 19.30 8.51 8.79
C ASP A 97 18.43 9.06 7.66
N ALA A 98 17.13 8.77 7.71
CA ALA A 98 16.15 9.31 6.80
C ALA A 98 15.50 10.54 7.43
N GLU A 99 15.75 11.72 6.88
CA GLU A 99 15.13 12.97 7.32
C GLU A 99 13.99 13.35 6.38
N PHE A 100 12.85 13.73 6.95
CA PHE A 100 11.71 14.28 6.22
C PHE A 100 10.95 15.25 7.12
N GLU A 101 10.47 16.34 6.54
CA GLU A 101 9.65 17.32 7.25
C GLU A 101 8.18 16.93 7.17
N ILE A 102 7.49 17.03 8.32
CA ILE A 102 6.05 16.84 8.44
C ILE A 102 5.47 18.07 9.11
N GLU A 103 4.40 18.60 8.53
CA GLU A 103 3.55 19.60 9.15
C GLU A 103 2.98 19.02 10.46
N ASP A 104 3.10 19.75 11.58
CA ASP A 104 2.84 19.26 12.95
C ASP A 104 1.39 18.77 13.18
N ASP A 105 0.46 19.18 12.33
CA ASP A 105 -0.98 18.95 12.48
C ASP A 105 -1.54 17.84 11.59
N ILE A 106 -0.70 17.18 10.79
CA ILE A 106 -1.15 16.14 9.85
C ILE A 106 -0.88 14.75 10.41
N PRO A 107 -1.93 13.91 10.63
CA PRO A 107 -1.73 12.51 10.97
C PRO A 107 -0.91 11.80 9.89
N TYR A 108 0.10 11.03 10.32
CA TYR A 108 0.98 10.32 9.41
C TYR A 108 1.43 8.96 9.96
N SER A 109 1.98 8.13 9.08
CA SER A 109 2.64 6.87 9.42
C SER A 109 3.89 6.69 8.56
N VAL A 110 4.86 5.98 9.11
CA VAL A 110 6.11 5.63 8.43
C VAL A 110 6.34 4.15 8.62
N SER A 111 6.59 3.45 7.53
CA SER A 111 6.85 2.01 7.54
C SER A 111 8.07 1.69 6.68
N GLY A 112 8.98 0.87 7.18
CA GLY A 112 10.10 0.37 6.38
C GLY A 112 9.60 -0.53 5.25
N ASN A 113 10.19 -0.43 4.06
CA ASN A 113 9.89 -1.34 2.94
C ASN A 113 10.68 -2.66 3.00
N ASN A 114 11.44 -2.88 4.08
CA ASN A 114 12.35 -4.01 4.29
C ASN A 114 13.43 -4.18 3.21
N ALA A 115 13.77 -3.09 2.50
CA ALA A 115 14.81 -3.10 1.47
C ALA A 115 15.71 -1.87 1.57
N ASP A 116 15.25 -0.73 1.06
CA ASP A 116 16.07 0.44 0.75
C ASP A 116 15.42 1.78 1.11
N GLY A 117 14.36 1.75 1.92
CA GLY A 117 13.73 2.98 2.38
C GLY A 117 12.45 2.76 3.18
N PHE A 118 11.66 3.83 3.23
CA PHE A 118 10.40 3.88 3.97
C PHE A 118 9.25 4.30 3.06
N VAL A 119 8.04 4.00 3.51
CA VAL A 119 6.78 4.49 2.96
C VAL A 119 6.22 5.48 3.97
N LEU A 120 6.02 6.72 3.53
CA LEU A 120 5.39 7.79 4.30
C LEU A 120 3.96 7.94 3.82
N THR A 121 3.02 7.84 4.76
CA THR A 121 1.59 8.02 4.50
C THR A 121 1.08 9.20 5.33
N LYS A 122 0.37 10.14 4.72
CA LYS A 122 -0.20 11.33 5.38
C LYS A 122 -1.70 11.40 5.12
N TRP A 123 -2.51 11.61 6.15
CA TRP A 123 -3.97 11.75 6.05
C TRP A 123 -4.35 13.21 6.23
N ARG A 124 -4.75 13.88 5.13
CA ARG A 124 -5.25 15.26 5.16
C ARG A 124 -6.76 15.26 5.24
N ASN A 125 -7.33 16.07 6.14
CA ASN A 125 -8.77 16.26 6.15
C ASN A 125 -9.18 17.15 4.97
N CYS A 126 -10.35 16.91 4.39
CA CYS A 126 -10.91 17.76 3.33
C CYS A 126 -11.19 19.22 3.78
N ASN A 127 -11.09 19.51 5.08
CA ASN A 127 -11.31 20.83 5.65
C ASN A 127 -10.01 21.59 5.99
N ASP A 128 -8.84 20.97 5.82
CA ASP A 128 -7.56 21.64 6.03
C ASP A 128 -7.31 22.51 4.80
N LYS A 129 -7.82 23.75 4.86
CA LYS A 129 -7.42 24.81 3.94
C LYS A 129 -6.01 25.22 4.34
N GLY A 130 -5.03 24.89 3.49
CA GLY A 130 -3.73 25.56 3.51
C GLY A 130 -3.84 27.05 3.25
#